data_AF-A0A7V1WS54-F1
#
_entry.id   AF-A0A7V1WS54-F1
#
_cell.length_a   1.000
_cell.length_b   1.000
_cell.length_c   1.000
_cell.angle_alpha   90.00
_cell.angle_beta   90.00
_cell.angle_gamma   90.00
#
_symmetry.space_group_name_H-M   'P 1'
#
loop_
_entity.id
_entity.type
_entity.pdbx_description
1 polymer ?
#
loop_
_entity_poly.entity_id
_entity_poly.type
_entity_poly.pdbx_seq_one_letter_code
_entity_poly.pdbx_strand_id
1 'polypeptide(L)'
;MYKIVIIFLIFTNLALNICAQEGIKQNYAAGEVVSVNQSAGKITLQTRDGVIEVNLSPKTIYKKVSPENPKLSVAVETSINEISAGDKILVSGQVSPDRKSINPTTIYLMTKADISRKQEKEKEEWRVRGISGKVISLDVINKRIIISARGFAGEKVVTIIPKDNVEYRKYAPDSIKFSDAKPSSYAELSVGDELRALGDRSPDGTTFTAEKIVFGSFKTAGGKITAIDPQKREIKIKDLLTDKEVTILIRPDTILKRFPAEIAAIFLSRGNQTFQPPQPKPTNVPSERPQVRGGDFDDLLERFPSIRLEDLKVGDAIAVASTVGEVPNRLTAIKLLSGIEPFLEVQQAIQSRRSLNGQGPGLNIPGLDAISFP
;
A
#
# COMPACT_ATOMS: atom_id res chain seq x y z
N MET A 1 -45.27 15.98 -27.69
CA MET A 1 -45.16 16.29 -26.25
C MET A 1 -43.96 15.52 -25.71
N TYR A 2 -42.75 16.08 -25.85
CA TYR A 2 -41.48 15.40 -25.52
C TYR A 2 -41.19 15.52 -24.03
N LYS A 3 -41.18 14.39 -23.33
CA LYS A 3 -40.76 14.31 -21.91
C LYS A 3 -39.23 14.37 -21.85
N ILE A 4 -38.72 15.49 -21.36
CA ILE A 4 -37.33 15.67 -20.94
C ILE A 4 -37.15 14.87 -19.64
N VAL A 5 -36.39 13.78 -19.69
CA VAL A 5 -35.98 13.01 -18.51
C VAL A 5 -34.67 13.62 -18.00
N ILE A 6 -34.76 14.46 -16.98
CA ILE A 6 -33.62 14.95 -16.21
C ILE A 6 -33.18 13.82 -15.29
N ILE A 7 -32.08 13.16 -15.64
CA ILE A 7 -31.44 12.16 -14.78
C ILE A 7 -30.57 12.91 -13.77
N PHE A 8 -31.09 13.06 -12.56
CA PHE A 8 -30.35 13.52 -11.38
C PHE A 8 -29.40 12.41 -10.94
N LEU A 9 -28.14 12.45 -11.40
CA LEU A 9 -27.08 11.59 -10.90
C LEU A 9 -26.56 12.18 -9.58
N ILE A 10 -26.92 11.54 -8.47
CA ILE A 10 -26.42 11.82 -7.12
C ILE A 10 -24.91 11.54 -7.12
N PHE A 11 -24.10 12.60 -7.17
CA PHE A 11 -22.65 12.52 -7.08
C PHE A 11 -22.20 12.51 -5.61
N THR A 12 -22.16 11.33 -5.00
CA THR A 12 -21.38 11.08 -3.78
C THR A 12 -20.03 10.46 -4.16
N ASN A 13 -18.94 11.20 -3.91
CA ASN A 13 -17.54 10.74 -3.79
C ASN A 13 -17.05 9.58 -4.70
N LEU A 14 -17.40 9.59 -5.99
CA LEU A 14 -16.89 8.64 -6.99
C LEU A 14 -16.00 9.30 -8.06
N ALA A 15 -15.47 10.48 -7.77
CA ALA A 15 -14.74 11.27 -8.76
C ALA A 15 -13.31 10.74 -9.04
N LEU A 16 -12.66 10.10 -8.06
CA LEU A 16 -11.33 9.49 -8.24
C LEU A 16 -11.35 8.16 -9.00
N ASN A 17 -12.49 7.45 -9.04
CA ASN A 17 -12.60 6.15 -9.72
C ASN A 17 -13.00 6.25 -11.21
N ILE A 18 -13.68 7.33 -11.63
CA ILE A 18 -14.20 7.44 -13.01
C ILE A 18 -13.06 7.63 -14.02
N CYS A 19 -11.98 8.34 -13.67
CA CYS A 19 -10.85 8.53 -14.58
C CYS A 19 -9.83 7.36 -14.58
N ALA A 20 -9.93 6.43 -13.62
CA ALA A 20 -8.91 5.40 -13.40
C ALA A 20 -9.39 3.95 -13.62
N GLN A 21 -10.70 3.67 -13.65
CA GLN A 21 -11.19 2.27 -13.67
C GLN A 21 -12.42 1.98 -14.51
N GLU A 22 -12.99 2.95 -15.23
CA GLU A 22 -14.08 2.69 -16.17
C GLU A 22 -13.51 2.44 -17.58
N GLY A 23 -13.84 1.28 -18.15
CA GLY A 23 -13.41 0.90 -19.49
C GLY A 23 -14.24 1.57 -20.59
N ILE A 24 -14.62 0.80 -21.60
CA ILE A 24 -15.40 1.29 -22.74
C ILE A 24 -16.88 1.05 -22.44
N LYS A 25 -17.66 2.14 -22.39
CA LYS A 25 -19.13 2.12 -22.28
C LYS A 25 -19.77 2.63 -23.57
N GLN A 26 -21.09 2.55 -23.68
CA GLN A 26 -21.81 2.96 -24.89
C GLN A 26 -21.65 4.46 -25.21
N ASN A 27 -21.54 5.29 -24.17
CA ASN A 27 -21.58 6.75 -24.24
C ASN A 27 -20.32 7.44 -23.70
N TYR A 28 -19.32 6.67 -23.26
CA TYR A 28 -18.02 7.22 -22.88
C TYR A 28 -16.93 6.14 -22.85
N ALA A 29 -15.69 6.57 -22.89
CA ALA A 29 -14.51 5.74 -22.64
C ALA A 29 -13.52 6.52 -21.77
N ALA A 30 -12.94 5.87 -20.76
CA ALA A 30 -11.88 6.47 -19.95
C ALA A 30 -10.58 5.66 -20.07
N GLY A 31 -9.45 6.35 -20.00
CA GLY A 31 -8.16 5.70 -20.17
C GLY A 31 -6.98 6.65 -20.13
N GLU A 32 -5.83 6.11 -20.52
CA GLU A 32 -4.57 6.82 -20.63
C GLU A 32 -4.20 7.05 -22.09
N VAL A 33 -3.79 8.28 -22.41
CA VAL A 33 -3.42 8.68 -23.76
C VAL A 33 -2.11 8.00 -24.14
N VAL A 34 -2.14 7.18 -25.19
CA VAL A 34 -0.94 6.53 -25.74
C VAL A 34 -0.24 7.46 -26.72
N SER A 35 -1.01 8.11 -27.59
CA SER A 35 -0.48 9.04 -28.59
C SER A 35 -1.54 10.06 -29.01
N VAL A 36 -1.08 11.23 -29.43
CA VAL A 36 -1.92 12.31 -29.96
C VAL A 36 -1.44 12.62 -31.37
N ASN A 37 -2.30 12.40 -32.36
CA ASN A 37 -2.07 12.77 -33.75
C ASN A 37 -2.98 13.95 -34.12
N GLN A 38 -2.49 15.16 -33.86
CA GLN A 38 -3.26 16.39 -34.08
C GLN A 38 -3.56 16.62 -35.57
N SER A 39 -2.62 16.29 -36.47
CA SER A 39 -2.80 16.46 -37.91
C SER A 39 -3.89 15.56 -38.49
N ALA A 40 -4.05 14.35 -37.94
CA ALA A 40 -5.12 13.43 -38.32
C ALA A 40 -6.41 13.63 -37.51
N GLY A 41 -6.39 14.50 -36.49
CA GLY A 41 -7.51 14.67 -35.57
C GLY A 41 -7.82 13.40 -34.76
N LYS A 42 -6.79 12.67 -34.29
CA LYS A 42 -6.97 11.38 -33.62
C LYS A 42 -6.17 11.29 -32.31
N ILE A 43 -6.75 10.65 -31.30
CA ILE A 43 -6.05 10.27 -30.07
C ILE A 43 -6.17 8.75 -29.90
N THR A 44 -5.06 8.09 -29.59
CA THR A 44 -5.07 6.67 -29.23
C THR A 44 -5.19 6.56 -27.71
N LEU A 45 -6.22 5.88 -27.23
CA LEU A 45 -6.53 5.78 -25.81
C LEU A 45 -6.41 4.32 -25.34
N GLN A 46 -5.55 4.08 -24.36
CA GLN A 46 -5.48 2.80 -23.66
C GLN A 46 -6.52 2.79 -22.55
N THR A 47 -7.56 1.98 -22.71
CA THR A 47 -8.58 1.76 -21.69
C THR A 47 -8.32 0.43 -20.97
N ARG A 48 -9.09 0.17 -19.92
CA ARG A 48 -9.11 -1.14 -19.25
C ARG A 48 -9.57 -2.28 -20.17
N ASP A 49 -10.46 -2.00 -21.13
CA ASP A 49 -11.07 -3.00 -22.02
C ASP A 49 -10.31 -3.16 -23.35
N GLY A 50 -9.23 -2.40 -23.54
CA GLY A 50 -8.41 -2.41 -24.76
C GLY A 50 -8.09 -1.02 -25.28
N VAL A 51 -7.48 -0.97 -26.45
CA VAL A 51 -7.13 0.28 -27.13
C VAL A 51 -8.31 0.76 -27.97
N ILE A 52 -8.66 2.04 -27.87
CA ILE A 52 -9.73 2.69 -28.65
C ILE A 52 -9.21 3.95 -29.32
N GLU A 53 -9.68 4.23 -30.54
CA GLU A 53 -9.37 5.44 -31.29
C GLU A 53 -10.40 6.53 -31.03
N VAL A 54 -9.95 7.72 -30.63
CA VAL A 54 -10.79 8.89 -30.39
C VAL A 54 -10.70 9.80 -31.62
N ASN A 55 -11.79 9.89 -32.37
CA ASN A 55 -11.86 10.67 -33.61
C ASN A 55 -12.34 12.09 -33.32
N LEU A 56 -11.41 13.04 -33.25
CA LEU A 56 -11.70 14.42 -32.92
C LEU A 56 -12.45 15.13 -34.04
N SER A 57 -13.31 16.05 -33.66
CA SER A 57 -14.01 16.93 -34.59
C SER A 57 -13.88 18.38 -34.14
N PRO A 58 -14.12 19.37 -35.02
CA PRO A 58 -14.18 20.78 -34.61
C PRO A 58 -15.24 21.08 -33.55
N LYS A 59 -16.22 20.18 -33.33
CA LYS A 59 -17.27 20.32 -32.31
C LYS A 59 -16.89 19.72 -30.96
N THR A 60 -15.71 19.09 -30.86
CA THR A 60 -15.26 18.44 -29.63
C THR A 60 -14.87 19.50 -28.60
N ILE A 61 -15.50 19.45 -27.44
CA ILE A 61 -15.24 20.36 -26.33
C ILE A 61 -14.14 19.76 -25.45
N TYR A 62 -13.15 20.56 -25.07
CA TYR A 62 -12.08 20.13 -24.18
C TYR A 62 -12.24 20.81 -22.83
N LYS A 63 -12.23 20.02 -21.75
CA LYS A 63 -12.29 20.52 -20.38
C LYS A 63 -11.20 19.89 -19.55
N LYS A 64 -10.57 20.65 -18.66
CA LYS A 64 -9.59 20.20 -17.70
C LYS A 64 -10.24 19.99 -16.34
N VAL A 65 -9.95 18.86 -15.72
CA VAL A 65 -10.46 18.46 -14.40
C VAL A 65 -9.30 18.44 -13.42
N SER A 66 -9.47 19.11 -12.27
CA SER A 66 -8.48 19.07 -11.21
C SER A 66 -8.50 17.70 -10.51
N PRO A 67 -7.33 17.06 -10.27
CA PRO A 67 -7.29 15.82 -9.50
C PRO A 67 -7.67 16.01 -8.03
N GLU A 68 -7.61 17.24 -7.49
CA GLU A 68 -8.05 17.58 -6.12
C GLU A 68 -9.57 17.60 -5.96
N ASN A 69 -10.27 18.01 -7.01
CA ASN A 69 -11.73 18.05 -7.04
C ASN A 69 -12.20 17.48 -8.38
N PRO A 70 -12.27 16.15 -8.52
CA PRO A 70 -12.47 15.50 -9.82
C PRO A 70 -13.95 15.53 -10.30
N LYS A 71 -14.64 16.64 -10.04
CA LYS A 71 -16.02 16.84 -10.47
C LYS A 71 -16.04 17.43 -11.88
N LEU A 72 -16.75 16.76 -12.79
CA LEU A 72 -16.88 17.23 -14.18
C LEU A 72 -17.63 18.57 -14.29
N SER A 73 -18.44 18.92 -13.28
CA SER A 73 -19.18 20.18 -13.21
C SER A 73 -18.30 21.40 -12.92
N VAL A 74 -17.12 21.22 -12.32
CA VAL A 74 -16.16 22.31 -12.06
C VAL A 74 -15.01 22.31 -13.06
N ALA A 75 -15.13 21.54 -14.14
CA ALA A 75 -14.10 21.44 -15.16
C ALA A 75 -13.96 22.76 -15.92
N VAL A 76 -12.73 23.20 -16.13
CA VAL A 76 -12.38 24.46 -16.80
C VAL A 76 -12.15 24.19 -18.28
N GLU A 77 -12.47 25.11 -19.18
CA GLU A 77 -12.16 24.93 -20.60
C GLU A 77 -10.64 24.81 -20.83
N THR A 78 -10.25 23.93 -21.75
CA THR A 78 -8.85 23.73 -22.15
C THR A 78 -8.76 23.52 -23.67
N SER A 79 -7.60 23.15 -24.17
CA SER A 79 -7.32 22.89 -25.58
C SER A 79 -6.70 21.50 -25.77
N ILE A 80 -6.85 20.95 -26.98
CA ILE A 80 -6.15 19.75 -27.43
C ILE A 80 -4.62 19.85 -27.25
N ASN A 81 -4.06 21.06 -27.32
CA ASN A 81 -2.64 21.31 -27.15
C ASN A 81 -2.12 20.96 -25.75
N GLU A 82 -3.00 20.90 -24.74
CA GLU A 82 -2.63 20.49 -23.39
C GLU A 82 -2.62 18.96 -23.22
N ILE A 83 -3.17 18.21 -24.17
CA ILE A 83 -3.24 16.75 -24.11
C ILE A 83 -1.94 16.16 -24.66
N SER A 84 -1.28 15.35 -23.85
CA SER A 84 -0.04 14.65 -24.19
C SER A 84 -0.14 13.16 -23.87
N ALA A 85 0.82 12.39 -24.40
CA ALA A 85 0.95 10.97 -24.05
C ALA A 85 1.21 10.81 -22.53
N GLY A 86 0.51 9.86 -21.91
CA GLY A 86 0.53 9.60 -20.47
C GLY A 86 -0.52 10.37 -19.66
N ASP A 87 -1.29 11.29 -20.28
CA ASP A 87 -2.40 11.96 -19.61
C ASP A 87 -3.61 11.03 -19.46
N LYS A 88 -4.43 11.27 -18.44
CA LYS A 88 -5.69 10.53 -18.25
C LYS A 88 -6.84 11.36 -18.80
N ILE A 89 -7.64 10.76 -19.67
CA ILE A 89 -8.81 11.41 -20.24
C ILE A 89 -10.07 10.58 -20.05
N LEU A 90 -11.18 11.27 -19.81
CA LEU A 90 -12.53 10.75 -19.93
C LEU A 90 -13.16 11.35 -21.18
N VAL A 91 -13.50 10.48 -22.13
CA VAL A 91 -14.07 10.86 -23.42
C VAL A 91 -15.56 10.55 -23.38
N SER A 92 -16.40 11.60 -23.37
CA SER A 92 -17.85 11.48 -23.51
C SER A 92 -18.23 11.57 -24.98
N GLY A 93 -18.97 10.59 -25.49
CA GLY A 93 -19.31 10.51 -26.90
C GLY A 93 -19.89 9.15 -27.29
N GLN A 94 -20.42 9.05 -28.50
CA GLN A 94 -20.96 7.78 -28.99
C GLN A 94 -19.81 6.84 -29.35
N VAL A 95 -19.73 5.71 -28.66
CA VAL A 95 -18.79 4.63 -28.98
C VAL A 95 -19.35 3.80 -30.14
N SER A 96 -18.48 3.41 -31.07
CA SER A 96 -18.86 2.58 -32.20
C SER A 96 -19.31 1.19 -31.74
N PRO A 97 -20.22 0.51 -32.47
CA PRO A 97 -20.71 -0.82 -32.09
C PRO A 97 -19.60 -1.86 -31.91
N ASP A 98 -18.49 -1.73 -32.63
CA ASP A 98 -17.31 -2.59 -32.55
C ASP A 98 -16.35 -2.23 -31.39
N ARG A 99 -16.66 -1.17 -30.62
CA ARG A 99 -15.87 -0.64 -29.50
C ARG A 99 -14.43 -0.25 -29.85
N LYS A 100 -14.14 -0.01 -31.13
CA LYS A 100 -12.80 0.39 -31.59
C LYS A 100 -12.62 1.88 -31.75
N SER A 101 -13.72 2.63 -31.82
CA SER A 101 -13.66 4.08 -31.98
C SER A 101 -14.72 4.81 -31.16
N ILE A 102 -14.44 6.07 -30.86
CA ILE A 102 -15.40 6.98 -30.20
C ILE A 102 -15.36 8.34 -30.89
N ASN A 103 -16.55 8.87 -31.17
CA ASN A 103 -16.73 10.24 -31.66
C ASN A 103 -17.05 11.15 -30.44
N PRO A 104 -16.09 11.95 -29.96
CA PRO A 104 -16.20 12.67 -28.71
C PRO A 104 -17.04 13.94 -28.85
N THR A 105 -17.99 14.09 -27.93
CA THR A 105 -18.67 15.36 -27.65
C THR A 105 -17.83 16.22 -26.70
N THR A 106 -17.34 15.62 -25.61
CA THR A 106 -16.52 16.30 -24.61
C THR A 106 -15.37 15.42 -24.16
N ILE A 107 -14.17 15.98 -24.10
CA ILE A 107 -12.98 15.34 -23.53
C ILE A 107 -12.63 16.05 -22.23
N TYR A 108 -12.61 15.29 -21.14
CA TYR A 108 -12.15 15.73 -19.84
C TYR A 108 -10.72 15.28 -19.62
N LEU A 109 -9.79 16.22 -19.56
CA LEU A 109 -8.37 16.03 -19.35
C LEU A 109 -8.02 16.11 -17.87
N MET A 110 -7.27 15.13 -17.39
CA MET A 110 -6.51 15.19 -16.15
C MET A 110 -5.05 14.93 -16.48
N THR A 111 -4.22 15.98 -16.39
CA THR A 111 -2.82 15.89 -16.82
C THR A 111 -2.01 15.01 -15.88
N LYS A 112 -1.02 14.31 -16.42
CA LYS A 112 -0.04 13.55 -15.64
C LYS A 112 0.68 14.45 -14.64
N ALA A 113 1.04 15.67 -15.04
CA ALA A 113 1.73 16.62 -14.17
C ALA A 113 0.91 17.02 -12.95
N ASP A 114 -0.39 17.30 -13.13
CA ASP A 114 -1.27 17.66 -12.01
C ASP A 114 -1.52 16.45 -11.09
N ILE A 115 -1.65 15.25 -11.65
CA ILE A 115 -1.75 14.01 -10.86
C ILE A 115 -0.47 13.81 -10.02
N SER A 116 0.71 13.94 -10.63
CA SER A 116 1.98 13.80 -9.92
C SER A 116 2.15 14.85 -8.82
N ARG A 117 1.79 16.12 -9.09
CA ARG A 117 1.86 17.19 -8.07
C ARG A 117 0.93 16.90 -6.89
N LYS A 118 -0.28 16.40 -7.16
CA LYS A 118 -1.21 15.96 -6.11
C LYS A 118 -0.61 14.82 -5.28
N GLN A 119 -0.10 13.79 -5.93
CA GLN A 119 0.49 12.63 -5.26
C GLN A 119 1.69 13.04 -4.37
N GLU A 120 2.53 13.94 -4.86
CA GLU A 120 3.66 14.46 -4.10
C GLU A 120 3.21 15.27 -2.88
N LYS A 121 2.20 16.13 -3.05
CA LYS A 121 1.59 16.88 -1.94
C LYS A 121 0.97 15.95 -0.91
N GLU A 122 0.19 14.95 -1.33
CA GLU A 122 -0.40 13.96 -0.43
C GLU A 122 0.70 13.19 0.30
N LYS A 123 1.75 12.73 -0.40
CA LYS A 123 2.90 12.04 0.21
C LYS A 123 3.57 12.89 1.27
N GLU A 124 3.76 14.17 0.99
CA GLU A 124 4.35 15.13 1.93
C GLU A 124 3.45 15.36 3.15
N GLU A 125 2.14 15.50 2.96
CA GLU A 125 1.18 15.58 4.06
C GLU A 125 1.23 14.33 4.93
N TRP A 126 1.27 13.13 4.33
CA TRP A 126 1.45 11.87 5.07
C TRP A 126 2.79 11.78 5.77
N ARG A 127 3.86 12.38 5.22
CA ARG A 127 5.18 12.39 5.85
C ARG A 127 5.22 13.30 7.08
N VAL A 128 4.58 14.47 7.00
CA VAL A 128 4.63 15.50 8.04
C VAL A 128 3.55 15.30 9.10
N ARG A 129 2.31 15.05 8.66
CA ARG A 129 1.11 14.94 9.50
C ARG A 129 0.66 13.50 9.71
N GLY A 130 1.38 12.52 9.18
CA GLY A 130 1.04 11.11 9.36
C GLY A 130 1.48 10.52 10.71
N ILE A 131 0.77 9.48 11.11
CA ILE A 131 1.18 8.54 12.14
C ILE A 131 0.98 7.11 11.63
N SER A 132 1.86 6.21 12.05
CA SER A 132 1.73 4.78 11.79
C SER A 132 1.98 3.99 13.07
N GLY A 133 1.33 2.83 13.19
CA GLY A 133 1.54 1.93 14.30
C GLY A 133 0.54 0.79 14.32
N LYS A 134 0.81 -0.16 15.22
CA LYS A 134 0.00 -1.36 15.39
C LYS A 134 -1.15 -1.10 16.35
N VAL A 135 -2.36 -1.50 15.99
CA VAL A 135 -3.53 -1.44 16.86
C VAL A 135 -3.34 -2.42 18.02
N ILE A 136 -3.31 -1.90 19.25
CA ILE A 136 -3.18 -2.70 20.47
C ILE A 136 -4.48 -2.82 21.25
N SER A 137 -5.42 -1.87 21.07
CA SER A 137 -6.74 -1.90 21.68
C SER A 137 -7.74 -1.03 20.92
N LEU A 138 -9.02 -1.35 21.02
CA LEU A 138 -10.14 -0.65 20.41
C LEU A 138 -11.17 -0.30 21.50
N ASP A 139 -11.48 0.99 21.62
CA ASP A 139 -12.59 1.46 22.47
C ASP A 139 -13.83 1.64 21.60
N VAL A 140 -14.67 0.61 21.57
CA VAL A 140 -15.87 0.55 20.73
C VAL A 140 -16.92 1.59 21.15
N ILE A 141 -16.98 1.93 22.44
CA ILE A 141 -17.97 2.86 23.00
C ILE A 141 -17.68 4.28 22.52
N ASN A 142 -16.41 4.71 22.64
CA ASN A 142 -15.98 6.05 22.25
C ASN A 142 -15.42 6.12 20.82
N LYS A 143 -15.42 5.01 20.08
CA LYS A 143 -14.81 4.85 18.75
C LYS A 143 -13.34 5.30 18.70
N ARG A 144 -12.57 5.05 19.76
CA ARG A 144 -11.13 5.37 19.81
C ARG A 144 -10.31 4.15 19.42
N ILE A 145 -9.13 4.39 18.88
CA ILE A 145 -8.19 3.35 18.47
C ILE A 145 -6.88 3.61 19.19
N ILE A 146 -6.40 2.63 19.94
CA ILE A 146 -5.15 2.75 20.67
C ILE A 146 -4.08 2.00 19.88
N ILE A 147 -3.04 2.71 19.46
CA ILE A 147 -1.93 2.15 18.69
C ILE A 147 -0.62 2.20 19.47
N SER A 148 0.28 1.26 19.21
CA SER A 148 1.71 1.41 19.48
C SER A 148 2.38 2.01 18.25
N ALA A 149 2.77 3.28 18.33
CA ALA A 149 3.46 4.00 17.28
C ALA A 149 4.96 4.06 17.55
N ARG A 150 5.80 3.87 16.53
CA ARG A 150 7.25 4.05 16.64
C ARG A 150 7.61 5.53 16.47
N GLY A 151 8.10 6.15 17.54
CA GLY A 151 8.59 7.53 17.54
C GLY A 151 10.12 7.61 17.59
N PHE A 152 10.65 8.84 17.55
CA PHE A 152 12.10 9.11 17.71
C PHE A 152 12.65 8.53 19.01
N ALA A 153 11.87 8.60 20.10
CA ALA A 153 12.26 8.17 21.44
C ALA A 153 11.90 6.70 21.76
N GLY A 154 11.43 5.91 20.79
CA GLY A 154 10.97 4.53 20.97
C GLY A 154 9.47 4.35 20.74
N GLU A 155 8.94 3.21 21.16
CA GLU A 155 7.50 2.94 21.06
C GLU A 155 6.71 3.82 22.03
N LYS A 156 5.65 4.43 21.53
CA LYS A 156 4.72 5.26 22.30
C LYS A 156 3.30 4.81 22.02
N VAL A 157 2.53 4.66 23.10
CA VAL A 157 1.09 4.43 22.99
C VAL A 157 0.40 5.75 22.62
N VAL A 158 -0.35 5.74 21.53
CA VAL A 158 -1.09 6.90 21.03
C VAL A 158 -2.54 6.54 20.84
N THR A 159 -3.44 7.41 21.32
CA THR A 159 -4.87 7.28 21.11
C THR A 159 -5.28 8.06 19.86
N ILE A 160 -5.73 7.34 18.84
CA ILE A 160 -6.33 7.91 17.63
C ILE A 160 -7.81 8.20 17.91
N ILE A 161 -8.21 9.44 17.66
CA ILE A 161 -9.58 9.94 17.78
C ILE A 161 -10.06 10.28 16.37
N PRO A 162 -10.94 9.47 15.77
CA PRO A 162 -11.48 9.77 14.44
C PRO A 162 -12.38 11.02 14.46
N LYS A 163 -12.26 11.91 13.47
CA LYS A 163 -13.20 13.03 13.25
C LYS A 163 -14.56 12.51 12.75
N ASP A 164 -15.61 13.32 12.84
CA ASP A 164 -16.98 12.93 12.43
C ASP A 164 -17.08 12.49 10.96
N ASN A 165 -16.27 13.08 10.08
CA ASN A 165 -16.20 12.80 8.65
C ASN A 165 -14.95 12.00 8.24
N VAL A 166 -14.36 11.25 9.18
CA VAL A 166 -13.16 10.45 8.93
C VAL A 166 -13.36 9.48 7.75
N GLU A 167 -12.38 9.42 6.86
CA GLU A 167 -12.36 8.45 5.78
C GLU A 167 -11.63 7.17 6.23
N TYR A 168 -12.37 6.05 6.30
CA TYR A 168 -11.78 4.73 6.54
C TYR A 168 -11.47 4.03 5.22
N ARG A 169 -10.24 3.54 5.10
CA ARG A 169 -9.78 2.71 3.99
C ARG A 169 -9.15 1.44 4.53
N LYS A 170 -9.41 0.31 3.89
CA LYS A 170 -8.76 -0.96 4.19
C LYS A 170 -7.93 -1.39 3.01
N TYR A 171 -6.65 -1.67 3.23
CA TYR A 171 -5.79 -2.25 2.22
C TYR A 171 -6.42 -3.53 1.66
N ALA A 172 -6.25 -3.75 0.36
CA ALA A 172 -6.74 -4.99 -0.21
C ALA A 172 -6.00 -6.18 0.44
N PRO A 173 -6.64 -7.35 0.61
CA PRO A 173 -6.02 -8.54 1.20
C PRO A 173 -4.75 -9.02 0.47
N ASP A 174 -4.46 -8.47 -0.70
CA ASP A 174 -3.35 -8.82 -1.58
C ASP A 174 -2.53 -7.59 -2.05
N SER A 175 -2.78 -6.40 -1.50
CA SER A 175 -2.06 -5.17 -1.88
C SER A 175 -1.97 -4.15 -0.74
N ILE A 176 -0.77 -3.60 -0.57
CA ILE A 176 -0.50 -2.46 0.33
C ILE A 176 -0.50 -1.12 -0.38
N LYS A 177 -0.87 -1.08 -1.67
CA LYS A 177 -0.97 0.18 -2.39
C LYS A 177 -2.19 0.93 -1.89
N PHE A 178 -1.99 2.21 -1.56
CA PHE A 178 -3.08 3.09 -1.17
C PHE A 178 -4.17 3.17 -2.26
N SER A 179 -3.78 3.09 -3.54
CA SER A 179 -4.73 3.05 -4.68
C SER A 179 -5.70 1.88 -4.64
N ASP A 180 -5.29 0.77 -4.04
CA ASP A 180 -6.05 -0.47 -4.00
C ASP A 180 -6.87 -0.57 -2.70
N ALA A 181 -6.69 0.38 -1.78
CA ALA A 181 -7.41 0.42 -0.53
C ALA A 181 -8.88 0.77 -0.76
N LYS A 182 -9.76 -0.11 -0.29
CA LYS A 182 -11.21 -0.01 -0.46
C LYS A 182 -11.83 0.83 0.66
N PRO A 183 -12.95 1.53 0.42
CA PRO A 183 -13.74 2.13 1.50
C PRO A 183 -14.07 1.09 2.57
N SER A 184 -13.97 1.47 3.84
CA SER A 184 -14.21 0.59 4.97
C SER A 184 -14.85 1.36 6.14
N SER A 185 -14.80 0.81 7.35
CA SER A 185 -15.38 1.41 8.54
C SER A 185 -14.64 1.01 9.82
N TYR A 186 -14.92 1.71 10.92
CA TYR A 186 -14.39 1.37 12.24
C TYR A 186 -14.64 -0.10 12.63
N ALA A 187 -15.79 -0.66 12.26
CA ALA A 187 -16.19 -2.02 12.64
C ALA A 187 -15.30 -3.12 12.02
N GLU A 188 -14.53 -2.79 10.99
CA GLU A 188 -13.61 -3.73 10.34
C GLU A 188 -12.20 -3.73 10.93
N LEU A 189 -11.89 -2.81 11.84
CA LEU A 189 -10.61 -2.77 12.54
C LEU A 189 -10.50 -3.92 13.53
N SER A 190 -9.31 -4.51 13.59
CA SER A 190 -8.97 -5.57 14.54
C SER A 190 -7.72 -5.21 15.34
N VAL A 191 -7.66 -5.68 16.58
CA VAL A 191 -6.43 -5.62 17.37
C VAL A 191 -5.37 -6.45 16.64
N GLY A 192 -4.20 -5.85 16.45
CA GLY A 192 -3.09 -6.42 15.68
C GLY A 192 -2.96 -5.87 14.26
N ASP A 193 -3.95 -5.13 13.75
CA ASP A 193 -3.84 -4.46 12.45
C ASP A 193 -2.74 -3.39 12.46
N GLU A 194 -2.07 -3.22 11.33
CA GLU A 194 -1.23 -2.03 11.11
C GLU A 194 -2.09 -0.91 10.56
N LEU A 195 -1.95 0.27 11.16
CA LEU A 195 -2.75 1.44 10.88
C LEU A 195 -1.86 2.63 10.54
N ARG A 196 -2.27 3.37 9.50
CA ARG A 196 -1.76 4.69 9.14
C ARG A 196 -2.89 5.70 9.28
N ALA A 197 -2.66 6.81 9.96
CA ALA A 197 -3.63 7.89 10.05
C ALA A 197 -3.01 9.24 9.64
N LEU A 198 -3.82 10.05 8.97
CA LEU A 198 -3.52 11.44 8.62
C LEU A 198 -4.39 12.35 9.47
N GLY A 199 -3.81 13.41 10.03
CA GLY A 199 -4.53 14.34 10.88
C GLY A 199 -3.62 15.16 11.77
N ASP A 200 -4.12 15.50 12.96
CA ASP A 200 -3.50 16.45 13.87
C ASP A 200 -2.99 15.73 15.12
N ARG A 201 -1.68 15.82 15.37
CA ARG A 201 -1.06 15.29 16.60
C ARG A 201 -1.20 16.32 17.72
N SER A 202 -1.55 15.86 18.92
CA SER A 202 -1.59 16.74 20.10
C SER A 202 -0.18 17.20 20.51
N PRO A 203 -0.04 18.35 21.20
CA PRO A 203 1.26 18.86 21.63
C PRO A 203 2.06 17.90 22.53
N ASP A 204 1.36 17.13 23.37
CA ASP A 204 1.95 16.09 24.23
C ASP A 204 2.21 14.76 23.47
N GLY A 205 1.72 14.66 22.23
CA GLY A 205 1.89 13.52 21.33
C GLY A 205 1.28 12.21 21.83
N THR A 206 0.30 12.26 22.74
CA THR A 206 -0.40 11.08 23.27
C THR A 206 -1.73 10.83 22.54
N THR A 207 -2.26 11.85 21.87
CA THR A 207 -3.50 11.77 21.09
C THR A 207 -3.27 12.25 19.66
N PHE A 208 -4.12 11.75 18.76
CA PHE A 208 -4.05 12.07 17.34
C PHE A 208 -5.45 12.12 16.75
N THR A 209 -5.85 13.29 16.25
CA THR A 209 -7.18 13.50 15.68
C THR A 209 -7.15 13.20 14.19
N ALA A 210 -7.76 12.07 13.78
CA ALA A 210 -7.61 11.54 12.43
C ALA A 210 -8.72 12.01 11.47
N GLU A 211 -8.30 12.48 10.30
CA GLU A 211 -9.14 12.82 9.14
C GLU A 211 -9.27 11.64 8.18
N LYS A 212 -8.22 10.83 8.09
CA LYS A 212 -8.17 9.64 7.24
C LYS A 212 -7.44 8.54 7.98
N ILE A 213 -8.00 7.34 7.94
CA ILE A 213 -7.47 6.14 8.57
C ILE A 213 -7.38 5.06 7.50
N VAL A 214 -6.18 4.55 7.29
CA VAL A 214 -5.94 3.40 6.42
C VAL A 214 -5.36 2.28 7.25
N PHE A 215 -5.92 1.09 7.14
CA PHE A 215 -5.48 -0.05 7.94
C PHE A 215 -5.44 -1.34 7.12
N GLY A 216 -4.71 -2.32 7.63
CA GLY A 216 -4.66 -3.65 7.06
C GLY A 216 -4.18 -4.68 8.07
N SER A 217 -4.56 -5.93 7.84
CA SER A 217 -4.12 -7.04 8.66
C SER A 217 -2.86 -7.63 8.04
N PHE A 218 -1.77 -7.59 8.80
CA PHE A 218 -0.47 -8.06 8.36
C PHE A 218 0.03 -9.18 9.25
N LYS A 219 0.75 -10.12 8.63
CA LYS A 219 1.37 -11.23 9.34
C LYS A 219 2.79 -11.44 8.82
N THR A 220 3.70 -11.67 9.75
CA THR A 220 5.00 -12.26 9.44
C THR A 220 4.94 -13.78 9.60
N ALA A 221 5.50 -14.47 8.61
CA ALA A 221 5.64 -15.93 8.62
C ALA A 221 7.05 -16.26 8.14
N GLY A 222 7.67 -17.28 8.73
CA GLY A 222 9.02 -17.69 8.34
C GLY A 222 9.26 -19.16 8.58
N GLY A 223 10.04 -19.78 7.70
CA GLY A 223 10.26 -21.21 7.70
C GLY A 223 11.08 -21.68 6.51
N LYS A 224 11.36 -22.98 6.49
CA LYS A 224 12.01 -23.61 5.34
C LYS A 224 11.00 -23.84 4.23
N ILE A 225 11.43 -23.59 3.00
CA ILE A 225 10.64 -23.88 1.80
C ILE A 225 10.45 -25.39 1.68
N THR A 226 9.20 -25.84 1.58
CA THR A 226 8.84 -27.24 1.34
C THR A 226 8.50 -27.51 -0.12
N ALA A 227 7.95 -26.52 -0.83
CA ALA A 227 7.66 -26.60 -2.25
C ALA A 227 7.65 -25.21 -2.90
N ILE A 228 7.94 -25.17 -4.20
CA ILE A 228 7.85 -23.97 -5.04
C ILE A 228 7.04 -24.34 -6.28
N ASP A 229 6.01 -23.54 -6.60
CA ASP A 229 5.23 -23.61 -7.83
C ASP A 229 5.47 -22.32 -8.64
N PRO A 230 6.44 -22.31 -9.57
CA PRO A 230 6.76 -21.11 -10.35
C PRO A 230 5.62 -20.67 -11.28
N GLN A 231 4.78 -21.61 -11.74
CA GLN A 231 3.67 -21.31 -12.65
C GLN A 231 2.58 -20.52 -11.94
N LYS A 232 2.28 -20.89 -10.68
CA LYS A 232 1.33 -20.16 -9.84
C LYS A 232 1.97 -19.01 -9.06
N ARG A 233 3.31 -18.92 -9.07
CA ARG A 233 4.11 -18.03 -8.21
C ARG A 233 3.80 -18.25 -6.73
N GLU A 234 3.71 -19.51 -6.32
CA GLU A 234 3.41 -19.90 -4.95
C GLU A 234 4.62 -20.58 -4.31
N ILE A 235 4.86 -20.28 -3.03
CA ILE A 235 5.86 -20.94 -2.18
C ILE A 235 5.14 -21.55 -0.99
N LYS A 236 5.44 -22.79 -0.66
CA LYS A 236 4.95 -23.43 0.55
C LYS A 236 6.06 -23.47 1.58
N ILE A 237 5.74 -23.09 2.81
CA ILE A 237 6.63 -23.20 3.96
C ILE A 237 5.94 -23.94 5.10
N LYS A 238 6.76 -24.54 5.97
CA LYS A 238 6.32 -24.88 7.32
C LYS A 238 6.64 -23.68 8.22
N ASP A 239 5.62 -22.94 8.64
CA ASP A 239 5.77 -21.76 9.50
C ASP A 239 6.31 -22.19 10.87
N LEU A 240 7.46 -21.66 11.27
CA LEU A 240 8.15 -22.04 12.50
C LEU A 240 7.50 -21.51 13.78
N LEU A 241 6.63 -20.51 13.68
CA LEU A 241 5.90 -20.02 14.84
C LEU A 241 4.67 -20.86 15.12
N THR A 242 3.97 -21.26 14.07
CA THR A 242 2.66 -21.92 14.19
C THR A 242 2.69 -23.42 13.94
N ASP A 243 3.82 -23.93 13.44
CA ASP A 243 4.02 -25.28 12.91
C ASP A 243 3.03 -25.70 11.82
N LYS A 244 2.35 -24.73 11.20
CA LYS A 244 1.36 -24.94 10.13
C LYS A 244 2.01 -24.80 8.76
N GLU A 245 1.50 -25.56 7.80
CA GLU A 245 1.80 -25.32 6.39
C GLU A 245 1.13 -24.03 5.94
N VAL A 246 1.92 -23.13 5.36
CA VAL A 246 1.48 -21.84 4.85
C VAL A 246 1.85 -21.72 3.39
N THR A 247 0.89 -21.33 2.56
CA THR A 247 1.11 -21.03 1.14
C THR A 247 1.28 -19.53 0.97
N ILE A 248 2.36 -19.11 0.34
CA ILE A 248 2.73 -17.72 0.10
C ILE A 248 2.61 -17.46 -1.40
N LEU A 249 1.74 -16.53 -1.78
CA LEU A 249 1.62 -16.03 -3.14
C LEU A 249 2.62 -14.88 -3.36
N ILE A 250 3.43 -14.99 -4.41
CA ILE A 250 4.34 -13.95 -4.87
C ILE A 250 3.69 -13.17 -6.00
N ARG A 251 3.56 -11.86 -5.81
CA ARG A 251 3.05 -10.94 -6.83
C ARG A 251 4.21 -10.22 -7.54
N PRO A 252 3.98 -9.64 -8.74
CA PRO A 252 5.00 -8.87 -9.44
C PRO A 252 5.55 -7.67 -8.66
N ASP A 253 4.79 -7.15 -7.70
CA ASP A 253 5.17 -6.04 -6.82
C ASP A 253 5.72 -6.50 -5.45
N THR A 254 5.87 -7.81 -5.23
CA THR A 254 6.56 -8.32 -4.05
C THR A 254 8.03 -7.94 -4.08
N ILE A 255 8.55 -7.39 -2.98
CA ILE A 255 9.97 -7.10 -2.82
C ILE A 255 10.69 -8.38 -2.39
N LEU A 256 11.46 -8.99 -3.30
CA LEU A 256 12.30 -10.15 -2.99
C LEU A 256 13.77 -9.74 -2.81
N LYS A 257 14.30 -9.96 -1.60
CA LYS A 257 15.70 -9.67 -1.27
C LYS A 257 16.38 -10.88 -0.63
N ARG A 258 17.70 -10.94 -0.74
CA ARG A 258 18.54 -11.87 0.02
C ARG A 258 19.17 -11.15 1.19
N PHE A 259 19.06 -11.72 2.39
CA PHE A 259 19.73 -11.24 3.57
C PHE A 259 21.22 -11.60 3.49
N PRO A 260 22.15 -10.63 3.47
CA PRO A 260 23.58 -10.94 3.37
C PRO A 260 24.08 -11.61 4.66
N ALA A 261 24.84 -12.70 4.50
CA ALA A 261 25.35 -13.49 5.63
C ALA A 261 26.25 -12.66 6.58
N GLU A 262 27.05 -11.75 6.04
CA GLU A 262 27.90 -10.83 6.81
C GLU A 262 27.05 -9.94 7.72
N ILE A 263 25.96 -9.41 7.19
CA ILE A 263 25.02 -8.56 7.93
C ILE A 263 24.30 -9.40 8.99
N ALA A 264 23.90 -10.63 8.67
CA ALA A 264 23.27 -11.54 9.62
C ALA A 264 24.20 -11.85 10.80
N ALA A 265 25.48 -12.12 10.51
CA ALA A 265 26.49 -12.34 11.53
C ALA A 265 26.66 -11.11 12.43
N ILE A 266 26.66 -9.89 11.87
CA ILE A 266 26.70 -8.65 12.67
C ILE A 266 25.48 -8.53 13.58
N PHE A 267 24.28 -8.79 13.07
CA PHE A 267 23.04 -8.71 13.86
C PHE A 267 23.00 -9.75 14.98
N LEU A 268 23.40 -10.99 14.70
CA LEU A 268 23.46 -12.05 15.70
C LEU A 268 24.57 -11.82 16.73
N SER A 269 25.73 -11.30 16.32
CA SER A 269 26.86 -10.99 17.22
C SER A 269 26.56 -9.80 18.15
N ARG A 270 25.67 -8.89 17.73
CA ARG A 270 25.16 -7.81 18.61
C ARG A 270 24.16 -8.30 19.65
N GLY A 271 23.84 -9.60 19.63
CA GLY A 271 22.84 -10.22 20.48
C GLY A 271 21.44 -9.83 20.05
N ASN A 272 20.47 -10.69 20.35
CA ASN A 272 19.03 -10.45 20.25
C ASN A 272 18.59 -9.34 21.23
N GLN A 273 19.21 -8.15 21.16
CA GLN A 273 18.58 -6.93 21.61
C GLN A 273 17.45 -6.70 20.63
N THR A 274 16.32 -7.34 20.95
CA THR A 274 15.01 -6.76 20.68
C THR A 274 15.13 -5.25 20.79
N PHE A 275 14.60 -4.57 19.79
CA PHE A 275 14.05 -3.23 19.91
C PHE A 275 13.11 -3.22 21.13
N GLN A 276 13.69 -3.12 22.32
CA GLN A 276 13.02 -3.10 23.61
C GLN A 276 13.34 -1.71 24.16
N PRO A 277 12.33 -0.96 24.63
CA PRO A 277 12.56 0.36 25.19
C PRO A 277 13.61 0.25 26.30
N PRO A 278 14.46 1.28 26.50
CA PRO A 278 15.42 1.26 27.59
C PRO A 278 14.66 1.04 28.90
N GLN A 279 14.87 -0.09 29.55
CA GLN A 279 14.62 -0.17 30.98
C GLN A 279 15.55 0.86 31.63
N PRO A 280 15.03 1.71 32.53
CA PRO A 280 15.89 2.67 33.22
C PRO A 280 16.88 1.88 34.06
N LYS A 281 18.15 1.88 33.64
CA LYS A 281 19.27 1.48 34.49
C LYS A 281 20.09 2.71 34.86
N PRO A 282 20.71 2.70 36.05
CA PRO A 282 21.28 3.89 36.65
C PRO A 282 22.44 4.44 35.83
N THR A 283 22.51 5.76 35.82
CA THR A 283 23.45 6.66 35.17
C THR A 283 24.93 6.30 35.34
N ASN A 284 25.68 6.59 34.26
CA ASN A 284 27.15 6.78 34.14
C ASN A 284 27.99 5.66 33.52
N VAL A 285 27.72 5.32 32.25
CA VAL A 285 28.79 4.95 31.30
C VAL A 285 28.53 5.57 29.92
N PRO A 286 29.47 6.36 29.35
CA PRO A 286 29.30 6.90 28.01
C PRO A 286 29.41 5.76 27.00
N SER A 287 28.30 5.46 26.32
CA SER A 287 28.28 4.47 25.24
C SER A 287 28.29 5.21 23.91
N GLU A 288 29.48 5.47 23.37
CA GLU A 288 29.66 5.82 21.96
C GLU A 288 29.45 4.56 21.11
N ARG A 289 28.19 4.19 20.86
CA ARG A 289 27.87 3.21 19.82
C ARG A 289 26.73 3.75 18.96
N PRO A 290 26.92 3.91 17.64
CA PRO A 290 25.87 4.37 16.76
C PRO A 290 24.71 3.37 16.78
N GLN A 291 23.58 3.79 17.34
CA GLN A 291 22.31 3.09 17.24
C GLN A 291 21.82 3.21 15.80
N VAL A 292 21.65 2.07 15.12
CA VAL A 292 21.03 2.03 13.80
C VAL A 292 19.53 2.21 14.00
N ARG A 293 18.99 3.31 13.49
CA ARG A 293 17.59 3.70 13.66
C ARG A 293 16.72 2.88 12.70
N GLY A 294 15.43 2.74 13.02
CA GLY A 294 14.49 1.98 12.18
C GLY A 294 14.38 2.48 10.72
N GLY A 295 14.61 3.78 10.48
CA GLY A 295 14.72 4.32 9.11
C GLY A 295 16.01 3.92 8.40
N ASP A 296 17.13 3.84 9.12
CA ASP A 296 18.43 3.44 8.57
C ASP A 296 18.44 1.97 8.13
N PHE A 297 17.54 1.14 8.69
CA PHE A 297 17.39 -0.25 8.26
C PHE A 297 16.60 -0.37 6.96
N ASP A 298 15.56 0.44 6.74
CA ASP A 298 14.85 0.43 5.45
C ASP A 298 15.79 0.85 4.31
N ASP A 299 16.62 1.87 4.52
CA ASP A 299 17.68 2.28 3.58
C ASP A 299 18.72 1.17 3.37
N LEU A 300 19.08 0.44 4.42
CA LEU A 300 19.99 -0.71 4.33
C LEU A 300 19.35 -1.87 3.53
N LEU A 301 18.06 -2.12 3.74
CA LEU A 301 17.31 -3.18 3.09
C LEU A 301 17.16 -2.92 1.58
N GLU A 302 17.00 -1.66 1.17
CA GLU A 302 17.01 -1.30 -0.26
C GLU A 302 18.31 -1.73 -0.94
N ARG A 303 19.43 -1.67 -0.22
CA ARG A 303 20.77 -2.08 -0.70
C ARG A 303 20.99 -3.59 -0.71
N PHE A 304 20.10 -4.38 -0.12
CA PHE A 304 20.24 -5.84 -0.16
C PHE A 304 20.12 -6.35 -1.61
N PRO A 305 20.81 -7.46 -1.94
CA PRO A 305 20.70 -8.07 -3.26
C PRO A 305 19.25 -8.44 -3.55
N SER A 306 18.73 -7.94 -4.67
CA SER A 306 17.44 -8.38 -5.21
C SER A 306 17.59 -9.79 -5.79
N ILE A 307 16.59 -10.64 -5.56
CA ILE A 307 16.55 -12.00 -6.08
C ILE A 307 15.22 -12.23 -6.81
N ARG A 308 15.15 -13.31 -7.57
CA ARG A 308 13.94 -13.78 -8.22
C ARG A 308 13.43 -15.06 -7.56
N LEU A 309 12.21 -15.44 -7.91
CA LEU A 309 11.61 -16.69 -7.43
C LEU A 309 12.45 -17.91 -7.85
N GLU A 310 13.07 -17.83 -9.02
CA GLU A 310 13.95 -18.88 -9.56
C GLU A 310 15.24 -19.09 -8.76
N ASP A 311 15.65 -18.09 -7.98
CA ASP A 311 16.86 -18.16 -7.13
C ASP A 311 16.61 -18.90 -5.82
N LEU A 312 15.35 -19.19 -5.49
CA LEU A 312 14.94 -19.90 -4.28
C LEU A 312 14.86 -21.40 -4.53
N LYS A 313 15.24 -22.18 -3.51
CA LYS A 313 15.24 -23.64 -3.56
C LYS A 313 14.47 -24.22 -2.38
N VAL A 314 13.95 -25.43 -2.59
CA VAL A 314 13.37 -26.22 -1.50
C VAL A 314 14.47 -26.47 -0.45
N GLY A 315 14.14 -26.21 0.81
CA GLY A 315 15.07 -26.26 1.94
C GLY A 315 15.59 -24.89 2.38
N ASP A 316 15.58 -23.88 1.50
CA ASP A 316 16.02 -22.52 1.84
C ASP A 316 15.14 -21.94 2.96
N ALA A 317 15.75 -21.17 3.85
CA ALA A 317 15.01 -20.42 4.85
C ALA A 317 14.55 -19.08 4.29
N ILE A 318 13.26 -18.83 4.42
CA ILE A 318 12.65 -17.55 4.05
C ILE A 318 11.78 -17.01 5.16
N ALA A 319 11.63 -15.70 5.20
CA ALA A 319 10.58 -15.05 5.95
C ALA A 319 9.92 -13.95 5.14
N VAL A 320 8.65 -13.76 5.43
CA VAL A 320 7.73 -13.00 4.62
C VAL A 320 6.93 -12.08 5.51
N ALA A 321 6.89 -10.80 5.14
CA ALA A 321 5.86 -9.87 5.57
C ALA A 321 4.72 -9.94 4.56
N SER A 322 3.51 -10.20 5.03
CA SER A 322 2.36 -10.48 4.17
C SER A 322 1.09 -9.80 4.64
N THR A 323 0.18 -9.55 3.71
CA THR A 323 -1.23 -9.29 4.02
C THR A 323 -1.92 -10.61 4.34
N VAL A 324 -2.86 -10.58 5.28
CA VAL A 324 -3.75 -11.71 5.56
C VAL A 324 -4.84 -11.75 4.48
N GLY A 325 -4.84 -12.83 3.69
CA GLY A 325 -5.85 -13.08 2.66
C GLY A 325 -7.17 -13.61 3.22
N GLU A 326 -8.20 -13.67 2.36
CA GLU A 326 -9.50 -14.29 2.71
C GLU A 326 -9.40 -15.81 2.92
N VAL A 327 -8.40 -16.45 2.30
CA VAL A 327 -8.18 -17.90 2.39
C VAL A 327 -7.26 -18.22 3.59
N PRO A 328 -7.70 -19.05 4.54
CA PRO A 328 -6.87 -19.44 5.68
C PRO A 328 -5.53 -20.05 5.25
N ASN A 329 -4.45 -19.70 5.95
CA ASN A 329 -3.07 -20.15 5.68
C ASN A 329 -2.56 -19.85 4.26
N ARG A 330 -3.22 -18.96 3.52
CA ARG A 330 -2.73 -18.42 2.25
C ARG A 330 -2.43 -16.94 2.42
N LEU A 331 -1.16 -16.59 2.29
CA LEU A 331 -0.64 -15.25 2.50
C LEU A 331 -0.21 -14.64 1.17
N THR A 332 -0.33 -13.32 1.03
CA THR A 332 0.23 -12.61 -0.13
C THR A 332 1.48 -11.86 0.31
N ALA A 333 2.62 -12.19 -0.29
CA ALA A 333 3.89 -11.58 0.10
C ALA A 333 3.97 -10.12 -0.35
N ILE A 334 4.29 -9.25 0.60
CA ILE A 334 4.68 -7.86 0.33
C ILE A 334 6.20 -7.79 0.17
N LYS A 335 6.89 -8.44 1.12
CA LYS A 335 8.35 -8.49 1.22
C LYS A 335 8.76 -9.90 1.60
N LEU A 336 9.72 -10.47 0.89
CA LEU A 336 10.29 -11.79 1.15
C LEU A 336 11.81 -11.66 1.29
N LEU A 337 12.33 -12.16 2.40
CA LEU A 337 13.76 -12.26 2.67
C LEU A 337 14.19 -13.73 2.65
N SER A 338 15.17 -14.07 1.82
CA SER A 338 15.88 -15.35 1.85
C SER A 338 17.21 -15.23 2.57
N GLY A 339 17.86 -16.36 2.90
CA GLY A 339 19.18 -16.33 3.54
C GLY A 339 19.11 -16.04 5.05
N ILE A 340 17.97 -16.37 5.66
CA ILE A 340 17.69 -16.07 7.08
C ILE A 340 17.93 -17.29 7.99
N GLU A 341 18.57 -18.35 7.48
CA GLU A 341 18.93 -19.57 8.22
C GLU A 341 19.56 -19.25 9.59
N PRO A 342 20.51 -18.29 9.70
CA PRO A 342 21.13 -17.97 10.99
C PRO A 342 20.12 -17.47 12.03
N PHE A 343 19.09 -16.74 11.61
CA PHE A 343 18.03 -16.25 12.52
C PHE A 343 17.07 -17.36 12.93
N LEU A 344 16.75 -18.27 12.01
CA LEU A 344 15.91 -19.43 12.29
C LEU A 344 16.54 -20.38 13.31
N GLU A 345 17.83 -20.66 13.16
CA GLU A 345 18.58 -21.53 14.06
C GLU A 345 18.60 -20.97 15.49
N VAL A 346 18.84 -19.66 15.63
CA VAL A 346 18.80 -18.98 16.92
C VAL A 346 17.39 -19.01 17.52
N GLN A 347 16.35 -18.79 16.70
CA GLN A 347 14.97 -18.83 17.18
C GLN A 347 14.58 -20.24 17.66
N GLN A 348 14.93 -21.28 16.92
CA GLN A 348 14.70 -22.68 17.29
C GLN A 348 15.47 -23.06 18.57
N ALA A 349 16.71 -22.58 18.72
CA ALA A 349 17.50 -22.77 19.93
C ALA A 349 16.88 -22.06 21.16
N ILE A 350 16.28 -20.88 20.97
CA ILE A 350 15.56 -20.15 22.02
C ILE A 350 14.25 -20.87 22.38
N GLN A 351 13.47 -21.31 21.39
CA GLN A 351 12.23 -22.06 21.61
C GLN A 351 12.48 -23.35 22.41
N SER A 352 13.56 -24.07 22.09
CA SER A 352 13.97 -25.28 22.80
C SER A 352 14.40 -25.02 24.26
N ARG A 353 14.72 -23.76 24.63
CA ARG A 353 15.16 -23.35 25.97
C ARG A 353 14.09 -22.61 26.81
N ARG A 354 13.00 -22.12 26.22
CA ARG A 354 12.04 -21.18 26.86
C ARG A 354 10.63 -21.73 27.05
N SER A 355 10.46 -22.98 27.49
CA SER A 355 9.15 -23.51 27.92
C SER A 355 8.61 -22.92 29.25
N LEU A 356 9.08 -21.76 29.73
CA LEU A 356 8.81 -21.28 31.11
C LEU A 356 8.38 -19.82 31.32
N ASN A 357 8.33 -18.92 30.33
CA ASN A 357 8.11 -17.48 30.63
C ASN A 357 7.18 -16.67 29.68
N GLY A 358 6.10 -17.28 29.18
CA GLY A 358 4.84 -16.58 28.85
C GLY A 358 4.80 -15.43 27.81
N GLN A 359 5.90 -14.97 27.22
CA GLN A 359 5.89 -14.03 26.08
C GLN A 359 5.89 -14.82 24.76
N GLY A 360 4.82 -14.67 23.98
CA GLY A 360 4.61 -15.38 22.72
C GLY A 360 5.72 -15.11 21.68
N PRO A 361 6.02 -16.08 20.79
CA PRO A 361 7.18 -16.00 19.91
C PRO A 361 6.86 -15.11 18.71
N GLY A 362 7.47 -13.92 18.65
CA GLY A 362 7.64 -13.20 17.39
C GLY A 362 8.85 -13.74 16.65
N LEU A 363 8.76 -13.88 15.33
CA LEU A 363 9.91 -14.17 14.47
C LEU A 363 10.63 -12.83 14.22
N ASN A 364 11.48 -12.41 15.16
CA ASN A 364 12.14 -11.10 15.11
C ASN A 364 13.26 -11.10 14.06
N ILE A 365 12.90 -10.82 12.81
CA ILE A 365 13.86 -10.63 11.72
C ILE A 365 13.97 -9.12 11.45
N PRO A 366 15.18 -8.55 11.56
CA PRO A 366 15.40 -7.13 11.31
C PRO A 366 14.78 -6.67 9.98
N GLY A 367 13.92 -5.64 10.07
CA GLY A 367 13.17 -4.99 8.98
C GLY A 367 12.20 -5.83 8.17
N LEU A 368 11.84 -7.02 8.66
CA LEU A 368 10.66 -7.75 8.18
C LEU A 368 9.38 -7.21 8.80
N ASP A 369 9.41 -6.86 10.10
CA ASP A 369 8.25 -6.35 10.84
C ASP A 369 7.99 -4.86 10.60
N ALA A 370 8.95 -4.13 10.00
CA ALA A 370 8.74 -2.77 9.52
C ALA A 370 8.11 -2.85 8.12
N ILE A 371 6.78 -2.76 8.08
CA ILE A 371 6.05 -2.55 6.83
C ILE A 371 6.14 -1.06 6.54
N SER A 372 7.10 -0.68 5.69
CA SER A 372 7.14 0.65 5.12
C SER A 372 5.99 0.74 4.10
N PHE A 373 4.95 1.49 4.47
CA PHE A 373 3.85 1.78 3.56
C PHE A 373 4.32 2.82 2.53
N PRO A 374 4.20 2.53 1.22
CA PRO A 374 4.61 3.46 0.17
C PRO A 374 3.91 4.82 0.25
#